data_AF-A0A3P7M2F5-F1
#
_entry.id   AF-A0A3P7M2F5-F1
#
_cell.length_a   1.000
_cell.length_b   1.000
_cell.length_c   1.000
_cell.angle_alpha   90.00
_cell.angle_beta   90.00
_cell.angle_gamma   90.00
#
_symmetry.space_group_name_H-M   'P 1'
#
loop_
_entity.id
_entity.type
_entity.pdbx_description
1 polymer ?
#
loop_
_entity_poly.entity_id
_entity_poly.type
_entity_poly.pdbx_seq_one_letter_code
_entity_poly.pdbx_strand_id
1 'polypeptide(L)'
;MLENTDTEEDEAETSRKASEAAEHITSMIITIPHELGLDAQDFRCPMCRKSIGAVFSKFGVCGIDGLYYCADCMRPGGEMPIPSRVLRSWDWKPRPVSDRGRAFIEANQSFCVIALLLQSAMEQEDTPVIRIDQHNPTLYDHVPMLRTMKMLREQLQIASMYLFNCRESIADDFRRRVWPREHLYNDIHAYSISDLLLLHNGQLEKQVRGFLKHAVDHVMHCSLCRQKGFICEICEANEDLLLLHNGQLEKQVRGFLKHAVDHVMHCSLCRQKGFICEICEANEVIYPFETERTYRC
;
A
#
# COMPACT_ATOMS: atom_id res chain seq x y z
N MET A 1 1.19 34.07 32.14
CA MET A 1 1.17 33.72 30.70
C MET A 1 2.57 33.33 30.28
N LEU A 2 3.08 32.20 30.74
CA LEU A 2 4.33 31.57 30.27
C LEU A 2 4.27 30.12 30.77
N GLU A 3 3.56 29.23 30.07
CA GLU A 3 3.54 27.78 30.40
C GLU A 3 3.00 26.88 29.26
N ASN A 4 3.08 27.31 27.99
CA ASN A 4 2.60 26.51 26.84
C ASN A 4 3.67 26.22 25.76
N THR A 5 4.93 26.66 25.94
CA THR A 5 5.98 26.50 24.92
C THR A 5 6.68 25.14 24.99
N ASP A 6 6.79 24.56 26.18
CA ASP A 6 7.60 23.34 26.39
C ASP A 6 6.87 22.07 25.87
N THR A 7 5.53 22.05 25.93
CA THR A 7 4.72 20.93 25.40
C THR A 7 4.67 20.91 23.87
N GLU A 8 4.70 22.07 23.20
CA GLU A 8 4.66 22.16 21.74
C GLU A 8 6.03 21.79 21.11
N GLU A 9 7.14 22.09 21.79
CA GLU A 9 8.49 21.71 21.35
C GLU A 9 8.74 20.20 21.52
N ASP A 10 8.28 19.60 22.62
CA ASP A 10 8.38 18.14 22.87
C ASP A 10 7.51 17.31 21.91
N GLU A 11 6.31 17.77 21.57
CA GLU A 11 5.45 17.13 20.56
C GLU A 11 6.06 17.23 19.15
N ALA A 12 6.64 18.39 18.79
CA ALA A 12 7.31 18.58 17.52
C ALA A 12 8.59 17.74 17.38
N GLU A 13 9.38 17.58 18.45
CA GLU A 13 10.58 16.74 18.44
C GLU A 13 10.23 15.24 18.38
N THR A 14 9.16 14.82 19.05
CA THR A 14 8.66 13.44 18.99
C THR A 14 8.14 13.10 17.58
N SER A 15 7.43 14.03 16.95
CA SER A 15 6.94 13.90 15.56
C SER A 15 8.08 13.79 14.54
N ARG A 16 9.14 14.61 14.66
CA ARG A 16 10.32 14.53 13.78
C ARG A 16 11.05 13.19 13.89
N LYS A 17 11.27 12.70 15.11
CA LYS A 17 11.91 11.39 15.35
C LYS A 17 11.08 10.23 14.78
N ALA A 18 9.76 10.31 14.86
CA ALA A 18 8.86 9.32 14.24
C ALA A 18 8.97 9.34 12.70
N SER A 19 9.01 10.53 12.09
CA SER A 19 9.19 10.67 10.63
C SER A 19 10.52 10.09 10.15
N GLU A 20 11.63 10.42 10.83
CA GLU A 20 12.96 9.90 10.48
C GLU A 20 13.04 8.36 10.62
N ALA A 21 12.40 7.81 11.66
CA ALA A 21 12.32 6.36 11.85
C ALA A 21 11.51 5.68 10.73
N ALA A 22 10.38 6.26 10.33
CA ALA A 22 9.54 5.75 9.24
C ALA A 22 10.25 5.79 7.88
N GLU A 23 10.99 6.86 7.61
CA GLU A 23 11.82 6.98 6.41
C GLU A 23 12.94 5.95 6.38
N HIS A 24 13.62 5.74 7.52
CA HIS A 24 14.66 4.72 7.64
C HIS A 24 14.11 3.31 7.43
N ILE A 25 12.94 3.00 8.01
CA ILE A 25 12.26 1.70 7.83
C ILE A 25 11.92 1.49 6.36
N THR A 26 11.31 2.49 5.73
CA THR A 26 10.96 2.47 4.30
C THR A 26 12.19 2.22 3.45
N SER A 27 13.27 2.96 3.70
CA SER A 27 14.53 2.83 2.97
C SER A 27 15.11 1.42 3.03
N MET A 28 15.11 0.78 4.22
CA MET A 28 15.57 -0.60 4.40
C MET A 28 14.70 -1.63 3.66
N ILE A 29 13.41 -1.35 3.48
CA ILE A 29 12.46 -2.26 2.81
C ILE A 29 12.54 -2.12 1.28
N ILE A 30 12.70 -0.91 0.75
CA ILE A 30 12.61 -0.64 -0.69
C ILE A 30 13.97 -0.64 -1.41
N THR A 31 15.05 -0.32 -0.69
CA THR A 31 16.38 -0.15 -1.28
C THR A 31 17.18 -1.44 -1.19
N ILE A 32 17.82 -1.82 -2.29
CA ILE A 32 18.75 -2.96 -2.27
C ILE A 32 20.02 -2.50 -1.57
N PRO A 33 20.45 -3.16 -0.47
CA PRO A 33 21.63 -2.73 0.24
C PRO A 33 22.90 -2.96 -0.59
N HIS A 34 23.89 -2.08 -0.39
CA HIS A 34 25.21 -2.17 -0.99
C HIS A 34 26.25 -2.53 0.07
N GLU A 35 27.12 -3.47 -0.26
CA GLU A 35 28.20 -3.88 0.62
C GLU A 35 29.29 -2.81 0.64
N LEU A 36 29.50 -2.16 1.79
CA LEU A 36 30.51 -1.09 1.96
C LEU A 36 31.91 -1.62 2.30
N GLY A 37 32.02 -2.91 2.61
CA GLY A 37 33.26 -3.54 3.08
C GLY A 37 33.27 -3.80 4.59
N LEU A 38 34.20 -4.65 5.02
CA LEU A 38 34.31 -5.10 6.41
C LEU A 38 34.97 -4.05 7.32
N ASP A 39 35.81 -3.21 6.72
CA ASP A 39 36.47 -2.05 7.30
C ASP A 39 35.48 -0.95 7.71
N ALA A 40 34.40 -0.76 6.94
CA ALA A 40 33.33 0.19 7.25
C ALA A 40 32.59 -0.10 8.57
N GLN A 41 32.74 -1.31 9.12
CA GLN A 41 32.15 -1.73 10.40
C GLN A 41 33.21 -2.16 11.43
N ASP A 42 34.42 -1.62 11.32
CA ASP A 42 35.56 -1.86 12.21
C ASP A 42 35.89 -3.35 12.40
N PHE A 43 35.63 -4.19 11.39
CA PHE A 43 35.80 -5.64 11.48
C PHE A 43 35.01 -6.27 12.66
N ARG A 44 33.86 -5.69 13.04
CA ARG A 44 33.05 -6.15 14.17
C ARG A 44 31.62 -6.45 13.75
N CYS A 45 31.07 -7.54 14.27
CA CYS A 45 29.65 -7.87 14.08
C CYS A 45 28.75 -6.76 14.67
N PRO A 46 27.80 -6.19 13.91
CA PRO A 46 26.91 -5.13 14.41
C PRO A 46 25.99 -5.56 15.56
N MET A 47 25.70 -6.85 15.68
CA MET A 47 24.83 -7.39 16.73
C MET A 47 25.58 -7.68 18.03
N CYS A 48 26.67 -8.47 17.97
CA CYS A 48 27.36 -8.98 19.16
C CYS A 48 28.76 -8.39 19.38
N ARG A 49 29.22 -7.49 18.49
CA ARG A 49 30.53 -6.80 18.52
C ARG A 49 31.77 -7.70 18.46
N LYS A 50 31.60 -9.02 18.24
CA LYS A 50 32.67 -9.99 17.99
C LYS A 50 33.47 -9.59 16.75
N SER A 51 34.81 -9.71 16.82
CA SER A 51 35.69 -9.45 15.68
C SER A 51 35.51 -10.51 14.59
N ILE A 52 35.34 -10.06 13.35
CA ILE A 52 35.09 -10.86 12.16
C ILE A 52 36.09 -10.50 11.07
N GLY A 53 36.43 -11.46 10.20
CA GLY A 53 37.42 -11.26 9.14
C GLY A 53 38.32 -12.47 8.96
N ALA A 54 39.16 -12.44 7.93
CA ALA A 54 40.01 -13.56 7.55
C ALA A 54 40.90 -14.08 8.69
N VAL A 55 41.35 -13.18 9.59
CA VAL A 55 42.22 -13.52 10.72
C VAL A 55 41.43 -13.96 11.96
N PHE A 56 40.17 -13.55 12.10
CA PHE A 56 39.42 -13.73 13.34
C PHE A 56 38.41 -14.87 13.26
N SER A 57 37.36 -14.70 12.47
CA SER A 57 36.25 -15.65 12.39
C SER A 57 35.48 -15.50 11.08
N LYS A 58 34.86 -16.62 10.65
CA LYS A 58 33.97 -16.63 9.48
C LYS A 58 32.78 -15.70 9.71
N PHE A 59 32.34 -15.08 8.62
CA PHE A 59 31.24 -14.14 8.61
C PHE A 59 30.36 -14.36 7.38
N GLY A 60 29.15 -13.83 7.42
CA GLY A 60 28.21 -13.81 6.30
C GLY A 60 27.66 -12.40 6.09
N VAL A 61 27.17 -12.13 4.88
CA VAL A 61 26.51 -10.87 4.53
C VAL A 61 25.01 -11.02 4.71
N CYS A 62 24.40 -10.07 5.40
CA CYS A 62 22.95 -10.04 5.58
C CYS A 62 22.28 -9.41 4.34
N GLY A 63 21.32 -10.11 3.74
CA GLY A 63 20.62 -9.63 2.55
C GLY A 63 19.72 -8.40 2.74
N ILE A 64 19.41 -8.02 3.99
CA ILE A 64 18.51 -6.88 4.32
C ILE A 64 19.27 -5.56 4.41
N ASP A 65 20.37 -5.53 5.18
CA ASP A 65 21.14 -4.31 5.45
C ASP A 65 22.51 -4.29 4.76
N GLY A 66 22.94 -5.40 4.15
CA GLY A 66 24.24 -5.50 3.47
C GLY A 66 25.44 -5.50 4.42
N LEU A 67 25.21 -5.59 5.74
CA LEU A 67 26.28 -5.62 6.73
C LEU A 67 26.79 -7.05 6.96
N TYR A 68 28.00 -7.16 7.49
CA TYR A 68 28.68 -8.41 7.75
C TYR A 68 28.45 -8.86 9.21
N TYR A 69 27.96 -10.08 9.40
CA TYR A 69 27.64 -10.65 10.71
C TYR A 69 28.47 -11.91 10.97
N CYS A 70 28.80 -12.17 12.25
CA CYS A 70 29.47 -13.42 12.60
C CYS A 70 28.57 -14.64 12.33
N ALA A 71 29.17 -15.82 12.22
CA ALA A 71 28.43 -17.08 12.01
C ALA A 71 27.37 -17.36 13.08
N ASP A 72 27.56 -16.91 14.33
CA ASP A 72 26.58 -17.11 15.40
C ASP A 72 25.31 -16.26 15.21
N CYS A 73 25.47 -15.04 14.67
CA CYS A 73 24.36 -14.11 14.39
C CYS A 73 23.72 -14.36 13.01
N MET A 74 24.34 -15.21 12.18
CA MET A 74 23.84 -15.70 10.90
C MET A 74 23.40 -17.14 11.09
N ARG A 75 22.24 -17.36 11.69
CA ARG A 75 21.74 -18.72 11.96
C ARG A 75 21.68 -19.55 10.68
N PRO A 76 22.22 -20.79 10.67
CA PRO A 76 22.08 -21.70 9.54
C PRO A 76 20.61 -21.92 9.18
N GLY A 77 20.27 -21.83 7.89
CA GLY A 77 18.89 -21.93 7.41
C GLY A 77 18.03 -20.66 7.64
N GLY A 78 18.62 -19.58 8.16
CA GLY A 78 17.99 -18.25 8.26
C GLY A 78 17.92 -17.52 6.92
N GLU A 79 17.46 -18.20 5.87
CA GLU A 79 17.29 -17.59 4.55
C GLU A 79 15.85 -17.14 4.35
N MET A 80 15.68 -15.96 3.75
CA MET A 80 14.35 -15.43 3.42
C MET A 80 14.37 -14.60 2.14
N PRO A 81 13.22 -14.42 1.47
CA PRO A 81 13.09 -13.44 0.40
C PRO A 81 13.40 -12.03 0.91
N ILE A 82 14.12 -11.26 0.09
CA ILE A 82 14.55 -9.90 0.46
C ILE A 82 13.51 -8.90 -0.09
N PRO A 83 12.79 -8.15 0.77
CA PRO A 83 11.69 -7.27 0.33
C PRO A 83 12.09 -6.28 -0.77
N SER A 84 13.26 -5.65 -0.67
CA SER A 84 13.72 -4.70 -1.68
C SER A 84 13.92 -5.33 -3.05
N ARG A 85 14.35 -6.60 -3.10
CA ARG A 85 14.49 -7.36 -4.37
C ARG A 85 13.15 -7.82 -4.92
N VAL A 86 12.21 -8.18 -4.05
CA VAL A 86 10.83 -8.49 -4.43
C VAL A 86 10.18 -7.26 -5.08
N LEU A 87 10.33 -6.08 -4.47
CA LEU A 87 9.75 -4.84 -5.00
C LEU A 87 10.40 -4.35 -6.30
N ARG A 88 11.71 -4.55 -6.47
CA ARG A 88 12.42 -4.08 -7.67
C ARG A 88 12.38 -5.05 -8.84
N SER A 89 12.36 -6.35 -8.56
CA SER A 89 12.56 -7.38 -9.60
C SER A 89 11.66 -8.60 -9.45
N TRP A 90 10.70 -8.60 -8.52
CA TRP A 90 9.87 -9.76 -8.19
C TRP A 90 10.70 -11.02 -7.86
N ASP A 91 11.87 -10.82 -7.27
CA ASP A 91 12.82 -11.90 -6.96
C ASP A 91 12.56 -12.47 -5.55
N TRP A 92 11.95 -13.66 -5.54
CA TRP A 92 11.61 -14.40 -4.33
C TRP A 92 12.71 -15.36 -3.86
N LYS A 93 13.89 -15.35 -4.50
CA LYS A 93 14.99 -16.25 -4.13
C LYS A 93 15.42 -15.99 -2.67
N PRO A 94 15.38 -17.01 -1.79
CA PRO A 94 15.87 -16.88 -0.43
C PRO A 94 17.34 -16.52 -0.40
N ARG A 95 17.71 -15.63 0.52
CA ARG A 95 19.09 -15.22 0.77
C ARG A 95 19.37 -15.23 2.26
N PRO A 96 20.63 -15.46 2.67
CA PRO A 96 21.01 -15.39 4.08
C PRO A 96 20.68 -14.03 4.70
N VAL A 97 20.06 -14.05 5.88
CA VAL A 97 19.73 -12.85 6.64
C VAL A 97 20.21 -13.03 8.08
N SER A 98 20.72 -11.95 8.68
CA SER A 98 21.13 -11.97 10.08
C SER A 98 19.92 -12.01 11.00
N ASP A 99 20.11 -12.45 12.24
CA ASP A 99 19.04 -12.41 13.24
C ASP A 99 18.47 -11.00 13.45
N ARG A 100 19.29 -9.97 13.26
CA ARG A 100 18.89 -8.56 13.36
C ARG A 100 18.00 -8.17 12.19
N GLY A 101 18.45 -8.46 10.97
CA GLY A 101 17.70 -8.16 9.75
C GLY A 101 16.37 -8.91 9.71
N ARG A 102 16.37 -10.17 10.15
CA ARG A 102 15.16 -11.00 10.24
C ARG A 102 14.18 -10.42 11.26
N ALA A 103 14.62 -10.12 12.48
CA ALA A 103 13.77 -9.51 13.49
C ALA A 103 13.21 -8.16 13.03
N PHE A 104 14.02 -7.36 12.33
CA PHE A 104 13.57 -6.10 11.73
C PHE A 104 12.43 -6.33 10.73
N ILE A 105 12.58 -7.30 9.81
CA ILE A 105 11.53 -7.59 8.84
C ILE A 105 10.31 -8.19 9.53
N GLU A 106 10.44 -9.12 10.46
CA GLU A 106 9.30 -9.71 11.20
C GLU A 106 8.52 -8.64 11.98
N ALA A 107 9.21 -7.69 12.60
CA ALA A 107 8.58 -6.56 13.31
C ALA A 107 7.80 -5.62 12.37
N ASN A 108 8.26 -5.45 11.13
CA ASN A 108 7.64 -4.56 10.14
C ASN A 108 6.76 -5.27 9.09
N GLN A 109 6.73 -6.61 9.10
CA GLN A 109 5.90 -7.43 8.20
C GLN A 109 4.45 -7.51 8.66
N SER A 110 4.23 -7.43 9.98
CA SER A 110 2.95 -7.76 10.61
C SER A 110 2.67 -6.86 11.80
N PHE A 111 2.08 -5.69 11.55
CA PHE A 111 1.25 -5.01 12.56
C PHE A 111 -0.01 -5.84 12.96
N CYS A 112 -0.19 -7.06 12.41
CA CYS A 112 -1.31 -7.94 12.72
C CYS A 112 -1.15 -8.80 14.00
N VAL A 113 0.07 -9.01 14.52
CA VAL A 113 0.28 -9.87 15.72
C VAL A 113 0.25 -9.07 17.03
N ILE A 114 0.76 -7.83 17.03
CA ILE A 114 0.69 -6.94 18.21
C ILE A 114 -0.77 -6.53 18.50
N ALA A 115 -1.58 -6.31 17.46
CA ALA A 115 -3.01 -6.02 17.59
C ALA A 115 -3.85 -7.15 18.26
N LEU A 116 -3.37 -8.40 18.23
CA LEU A 116 -4.05 -9.52 18.92
C LEU A 116 -3.67 -9.65 20.40
N LEU A 117 -2.50 -9.13 20.81
CA LEU A 117 -2.01 -9.27 22.19
C LEU A 117 -2.20 -8.01 23.03
N LEU A 118 -2.34 -6.83 22.40
CA LEU A 118 -2.61 -5.58 23.09
C LEU A 118 -3.96 -5.03 22.63
N GLN A 119 -5.03 -5.43 23.33
CA GLN A 119 -6.38 -4.84 23.22
C GLN A 119 -6.42 -3.32 23.48
N SER A 120 -5.29 -2.71 23.83
CA SER A 120 -5.14 -1.30 24.17
C SER A 120 -4.06 -0.57 23.35
N ALA A 121 -3.38 -1.23 22.40
CA ALA A 121 -2.42 -0.56 21.52
C ALA A 121 -3.15 0.03 20.31
N MET A 122 -3.76 1.18 20.59
CA MET A 122 -3.68 2.42 19.81
C MET A 122 -4.13 2.39 18.33
N GLU A 123 -4.98 3.36 18.03
CA GLU A 123 -5.62 3.70 16.76
C GLU A 123 -4.65 4.17 15.66
N GLN A 124 -3.46 3.58 15.54
CA GLN A 124 -2.51 3.97 14.51
C GLN A 124 -2.51 3.02 13.33
N GLU A 125 -3.04 3.55 12.23
CA GLU A 125 -3.07 3.06 10.85
C GLU A 125 -1.67 2.84 10.22
N ASP A 126 -0.61 2.78 11.03
CA ASP A 126 0.79 2.83 10.61
C ASP A 126 1.34 1.47 10.18
N THR A 127 0.57 0.69 9.41
CA THR A 127 1.21 -0.34 8.57
C THR A 127 2.08 0.38 7.55
N PRO A 128 3.38 0.04 7.40
CA PRO A 128 4.18 0.59 6.32
C PRO A 128 3.60 0.11 4.99
N VAL A 129 2.84 0.99 4.36
CA VAL A 129 2.19 0.76 3.08
C VAL A 129 3.19 1.14 1.99
N ILE A 130 3.63 0.14 1.24
CA ILE A 130 4.54 0.33 0.11
C ILE A 130 3.70 0.64 -1.12
N ARG A 131 3.94 1.81 -1.72
CA ARG A 131 3.28 2.24 -2.95
C ARG A 131 4.06 1.81 -4.19
N ILE A 132 3.55 0.81 -4.91
CA ILE A 132 4.25 0.24 -6.07
C ILE A 132 4.37 1.25 -7.21
N ASP A 133 3.36 2.10 -7.41
CA ASP A 133 3.35 3.14 -8.45
C ASP A 133 4.46 4.18 -8.28
N GLN A 134 4.79 4.52 -7.03
CA GLN A 134 5.86 5.48 -6.72
C GLN A 134 7.25 4.85 -6.81
N HIS A 135 7.40 3.58 -6.43
CA HIS A 135 8.72 2.94 -6.35
C HIS A 135 9.13 2.20 -7.62
N ASN A 136 8.20 1.49 -8.27
CA ASN A 136 8.47 0.71 -9.48
C ASN A 136 7.16 0.44 -10.26
N PRO A 137 6.63 1.45 -10.99
CA PRO A 137 5.36 1.30 -11.71
C PRO A 137 5.41 0.22 -12.80
N THR A 138 6.59 0.01 -13.41
CA THR A 138 6.80 -1.01 -14.46
C THR A 138 6.63 -2.44 -13.95
N LEU A 139 6.62 -2.65 -12.63
CA LEU A 139 6.42 -3.96 -12.03
C LEU A 139 5.05 -4.55 -12.40
N TYR A 140 4.01 -3.72 -12.54
CA TYR A 140 2.69 -4.15 -12.99
C TYR A 140 2.70 -4.70 -14.43
N ASP A 141 3.61 -4.21 -15.28
CA ASP A 141 3.72 -4.66 -16.65
C ASP A 141 4.49 -5.99 -16.73
N HIS A 142 5.51 -6.14 -15.91
CA HIS A 142 6.38 -7.32 -15.93
C HIS A 142 5.85 -8.51 -15.12
N VAL A 143 4.99 -8.28 -14.13
CA VAL A 143 4.46 -9.32 -13.24
C VAL A 143 2.96 -9.54 -13.49
N PRO A 144 2.56 -10.62 -14.19
CA PRO A 144 1.15 -10.87 -14.51
C PRO A 144 0.23 -10.94 -13.30
N MET A 145 0.70 -11.48 -12.17
CA MET A 145 -0.08 -11.59 -10.94
C MET A 145 -0.40 -10.23 -10.35
N LEU A 146 0.56 -9.29 -10.35
CA LEU A 146 0.33 -7.92 -9.90
C LEU A 146 -0.61 -7.17 -10.83
N ARG A 147 -0.50 -7.39 -12.15
CA ARG A 147 -1.43 -6.82 -13.12
C ARG A 147 -2.87 -7.25 -12.86
N THR A 148 -3.09 -8.56 -12.68
CA THR A 148 -4.40 -9.12 -12.34
C THR A 148 -4.90 -8.56 -11.00
N MET A 149 -4.02 -8.46 -10.00
CA MET A 149 -4.36 -7.91 -8.71
C MET A 149 -4.76 -6.43 -8.78
N LYS A 150 -4.05 -5.62 -9.57
CA LYS A 150 -4.39 -4.21 -9.80
C LYS A 150 -5.81 -4.09 -10.37
N MET A 151 -6.10 -4.83 -11.44
CA MET A 151 -7.43 -4.88 -12.05
C MET A 151 -8.52 -5.29 -11.04
N LEU A 152 -8.25 -6.31 -10.22
CA LEU A 152 -9.20 -6.76 -9.19
C LEU A 152 -9.45 -5.71 -8.11
N ARG A 153 -8.41 -4.95 -7.71
CA ARG A 153 -8.55 -3.88 -6.71
C ARG A 153 -9.25 -2.66 -7.27
N GLU A 154 -9.04 -2.31 -8.53
CA GLU A 154 -9.81 -1.27 -9.23
C GLU A 154 -11.31 -1.62 -9.24
N GLN A 155 -11.64 -2.87 -9.56
CA GLN A 155 -13.01 -3.37 -9.48
C GLN A 155 -13.56 -3.32 -8.05
N LEU A 156 -12.75 -3.71 -7.06
CA LEU A 156 -13.13 -3.70 -5.65
C LEU A 156 -13.39 -2.28 -5.13
N GLN A 157 -12.54 -1.31 -5.50
CA GLN A 157 -12.68 0.09 -5.14
C GLN A 157 -13.99 0.68 -5.70
N ILE A 158 -14.31 0.39 -6.96
CA ILE A 158 -15.60 0.81 -7.55
C ILE A 158 -16.76 0.16 -6.80
N ALA A 159 -16.69 -1.16 -6.57
CA ALA A 159 -17.75 -1.88 -5.88
C ALA A 159 -17.94 -1.38 -4.44
N SER A 160 -16.86 -1.09 -3.71
CA SER A 160 -16.92 -0.61 -2.32
C SER A 160 -17.62 0.74 -2.21
N MET A 161 -17.48 1.63 -3.20
CA MET A 161 -18.24 2.90 -3.23
C MET A 161 -19.75 2.68 -3.23
N TYR A 162 -20.27 1.65 -3.91
CA TYR A 162 -21.70 1.32 -3.86
C TYR A 162 -22.12 0.85 -2.46
N LEU A 163 -21.30 0.00 -1.84
CA LEU A 163 -21.60 -0.57 -0.53
C LEU A 163 -21.55 0.50 0.57
N PHE A 164 -20.56 1.39 0.55
CA PHE A 164 -20.43 2.48 1.53
C PHE A 164 -21.50 3.55 1.37
N ASN A 165 -22.04 3.73 0.15
CA ASN A 165 -23.14 4.64 -0.08
C ASN A 165 -24.51 3.94 0.03
N CYS A 166 -24.60 2.69 0.50
CA CYS A 166 -25.85 1.94 0.65
C CYS A 166 -26.49 2.20 2.03
N ARG A 167 -26.56 1.18 2.89
CA ARG A 167 -26.99 1.26 4.29
C ARG A 167 -25.78 1.07 5.19
N GLU A 168 -25.76 1.73 6.34
CA GLU A 168 -24.65 1.63 7.30
C GLU A 168 -24.35 0.18 7.69
N SER A 169 -25.38 -0.64 7.89
CA SER A 169 -25.21 -2.07 8.21
C SER A 169 -24.44 -2.86 7.14
N ILE A 170 -24.55 -2.46 5.87
CA ILE A 170 -23.84 -3.11 4.75
C ILE A 170 -22.41 -2.59 4.67
N ALA A 171 -22.23 -1.28 4.86
CA ALA A 171 -20.91 -0.66 4.96
C ALA A 171 -20.08 -1.30 6.07
N ASP A 172 -20.66 -1.46 7.26
CA ASP A 172 -20.04 -2.12 8.41
C ASP A 172 -19.71 -3.59 8.17
N ASP A 173 -20.64 -4.36 7.58
CA ASP A 173 -20.38 -5.77 7.26
C ASP A 173 -19.21 -5.90 6.28
N PHE A 174 -19.13 -5.01 5.28
CA PHE A 174 -18.02 -4.99 4.34
C PHE A 174 -16.69 -4.61 5.00
N ARG A 175 -16.66 -3.55 5.83
CA ARG A 175 -15.46 -3.18 6.61
C ARG A 175 -14.95 -4.37 7.44
N ARG A 176 -15.84 -5.02 8.18
CA ARG A 176 -15.49 -6.21 9.01
C ARG A 176 -14.94 -7.38 8.20
N ARG A 177 -15.43 -7.59 6.97
CA ARG A 177 -14.94 -8.67 6.10
C ARG A 177 -13.54 -8.42 5.56
N VAL A 178 -13.21 -7.16 5.28
CA VAL A 178 -11.91 -6.77 4.70
C VAL A 178 -10.88 -6.48 5.79
N TRP A 179 -11.30 -6.19 7.02
CA TRP A 179 -10.44 -5.97 8.17
C TRP A 179 -9.39 -7.10 8.34
N PRO A 180 -8.11 -6.78 8.60
CA PRO A 180 -7.51 -5.45 8.84
C PRO A 180 -6.89 -4.80 7.59
N ARG A 181 -7.34 -5.12 6.37
CA ARG A 181 -6.70 -4.71 5.11
C ARG A 181 -7.51 -3.69 4.32
N GLU A 182 -7.91 -2.59 4.97
CA GLU A 182 -8.77 -1.56 4.36
C GLU A 182 -8.11 -0.86 3.17
N HIS A 183 -6.78 -0.78 3.18
CA HIS A 183 -5.99 -0.28 2.04
C HIS A 183 -6.30 -1.02 0.74
N LEU A 184 -6.81 -2.26 0.77
CA LEU A 184 -7.18 -3.02 -0.43
C LEU A 184 -8.19 -2.31 -1.34
N TYR A 185 -9.11 -1.52 -0.76
CA TYR A 185 -10.09 -0.73 -1.51
C TYR A 185 -9.86 0.79 -1.44
N ASN A 186 -9.10 1.29 -0.44
CA ASN A 186 -8.81 2.73 -0.31
C ASN A 186 -7.74 3.20 -1.31
N ASP A 187 -6.63 2.47 -1.45
CA ASP A 187 -5.52 2.80 -2.36
C ASP A 187 -5.11 1.55 -3.15
N ILE A 188 -5.34 1.52 -4.46
CA ILE A 188 -5.04 0.36 -5.30
C ILE A 188 -3.55 0.03 -5.41
N HIS A 189 -2.66 0.99 -5.11
CA HIS A 189 -1.21 0.87 -5.23
C HIS A 189 -0.51 0.56 -3.91
N ALA A 190 -1.22 0.66 -2.80
CA ALA A 190 -0.77 0.35 -1.45
C ALA A 190 -0.63 -1.16 -1.21
N TYR A 191 0.54 -1.65 -0.80
CA TYR A 191 0.76 -3.04 -0.38
C TYR A 191 1.65 -3.13 0.86
N SER A 192 1.32 -4.05 1.77
CA SER A 192 2.27 -4.48 2.81
C SER A 192 3.16 -5.61 2.29
N ILE A 193 4.30 -5.88 2.97
CA ILE A 193 5.15 -7.04 2.67
C ILE A 193 4.35 -8.34 2.79
N SER A 194 3.45 -8.42 3.77
CA SER A 194 2.55 -9.57 3.95
C SER A 194 1.61 -9.77 2.76
N ASP A 195 1.09 -8.68 2.17
CA ASP A 195 0.24 -8.77 0.98
C ASP A 195 1.02 -9.30 -0.21
N LEU A 196 2.26 -8.86 -0.40
CA LEU A 196 3.12 -9.37 -1.48
C LEU A 196 3.37 -10.88 -1.32
N LEU A 197 3.60 -11.34 -0.09
CA LEU A 197 3.79 -12.77 0.20
C LEU A 197 2.50 -13.58 -0.06
N LEU A 198 1.34 -13.08 0.40
CA LEU A 198 0.05 -13.72 0.16
C LEU A 198 -0.33 -13.71 -1.32
N LEU A 199 0.04 -12.66 -2.05
CA LEU A 199 -0.15 -12.54 -3.48
C LEU A 199 0.73 -13.57 -4.21
N HIS A 200 1.99 -13.69 -3.84
CA HIS A 200 2.89 -14.71 -4.39
C HIS A 200 2.34 -16.13 -4.21
N ASN A 201 1.73 -16.40 -3.05
CA ASN A 201 1.11 -17.69 -2.75
C ASN A 201 -0.33 -17.84 -3.32
N GLY A 202 -0.84 -16.85 -4.05
CA GLY A 202 -2.19 -16.84 -4.65
C GLY A 202 -3.36 -16.70 -3.66
N GLN A 203 -3.07 -16.56 -2.36
CA GLN A 203 -4.09 -16.45 -1.31
C GLN A 203 -4.80 -15.10 -1.34
N LEU A 204 -4.04 -14.02 -1.55
CA LEU A 204 -4.60 -12.66 -1.59
C LEU A 204 -5.58 -12.48 -2.76
N GLU A 205 -5.22 -13.00 -3.93
CA GLU A 205 -6.10 -12.94 -5.11
C GLU A 205 -7.43 -13.64 -4.83
N LYS A 206 -7.39 -14.84 -4.23
CA LYS A 206 -8.59 -15.59 -3.85
C LYS A 206 -9.46 -14.82 -2.85
N GLN A 207 -8.85 -14.16 -1.87
CA GLN A 207 -9.56 -13.33 -0.89
C GLN A 207 -10.26 -12.15 -1.57
N VAL A 208 -9.54 -11.38 -2.39
CA VAL A 208 -10.11 -10.21 -3.09
C VAL A 208 -11.21 -10.61 -4.06
N ARG A 209 -11.06 -11.72 -4.79
CA ARG A 209 -12.15 -12.27 -5.62
C ARG A 209 -13.39 -12.62 -4.78
N GLY A 210 -13.19 -13.13 -3.56
CA GLY A 210 -14.28 -13.40 -2.63
C GLY A 210 -15.01 -12.12 -2.17
N PHE A 211 -14.25 -11.08 -1.80
CA PHE A 211 -14.81 -9.78 -1.43
C PHE A 211 -15.56 -9.14 -2.60
N LEU A 212 -14.97 -9.19 -3.79
CA LEU A 212 -15.59 -8.66 -4.99
C LEU A 212 -16.88 -9.42 -5.34
N LYS A 213 -16.88 -10.75 -5.26
CA LYS A 213 -18.09 -11.55 -5.48
C LYS A 213 -19.22 -11.14 -4.54
N HIS A 214 -18.92 -10.95 -3.25
CA HIS A 214 -19.89 -10.50 -2.27
C HIS A 214 -20.42 -9.08 -2.58
N ALA A 215 -19.51 -8.15 -2.90
CA ALA A 215 -19.88 -6.78 -3.23
C ALA A 215 -20.75 -6.70 -4.49
N VAL A 216 -20.37 -7.41 -5.55
CA VAL A 216 -21.14 -7.49 -6.80
C VAL A 216 -22.51 -8.13 -6.56
N ASP A 217 -22.57 -9.23 -5.80
CA ASP A 217 -23.84 -9.88 -5.47
C ASP A 217 -24.79 -8.94 -4.71
N HIS A 218 -24.26 -8.14 -3.78
CA HIS A 218 -25.04 -7.12 -3.11
C HIS A 218 -25.54 -6.05 -4.08
N VAL A 219 -24.68 -5.50 -4.93
CA VAL A 219 -25.05 -4.45 -5.90
C VAL A 219 -26.17 -4.93 -6.83
N MET A 220 -26.14 -6.20 -7.23
CA MET A 220 -27.15 -6.81 -8.10
C MET A 220 -28.53 -6.94 -7.45
N HIS A 221 -28.57 -7.31 -6.18
CA HIS A 221 -29.83 -7.66 -5.50
C HIS A 221 -30.36 -6.53 -4.60
N CYS A 222 -29.58 -5.49 -4.35
CA CYS A 222 -29.97 -4.35 -3.54
C CYS A 222 -30.64 -3.26 -4.37
N SER A 223 -31.88 -2.90 -4.02
CA SER A 223 -32.64 -1.85 -4.71
C SER A 223 -31.97 -0.47 -4.67
N LEU A 224 -31.30 -0.13 -3.56
CA LEU A 224 -30.60 1.14 -3.40
C LEU A 224 -29.37 1.25 -4.29
N CYS A 225 -28.60 0.17 -4.40
CA CYS A 225 -27.40 0.13 -5.26
C CYS A 225 -27.78 0.12 -6.73
N ARG A 226 -28.82 -0.65 -7.09
CA ARG A 226 -29.31 -0.73 -8.47
C ARG A 226 -29.82 0.62 -9.00
N GLN A 227 -30.43 1.45 -8.16
CA GLN A 227 -30.84 2.80 -8.53
C GLN A 227 -29.67 3.76 -8.80
N LYS A 228 -28.47 3.41 -8.37
CA LYS A 228 -27.24 4.19 -8.60
C LYS A 228 -26.43 3.70 -9.81
N GLY A 229 -26.87 2.61 -10.44
CA GLY A 229 -26.27 2.12 -11.69
C GLY A 229 -26.60 3.02 -12.86
N PHE A 230 -25.71 3.06 -13.85
CA PHE A 230 -25.92 3.76 -15.12
C PHE A 230 -26.34 2.74 -16.17
N ILE A 231 -27.43 3.01 -16.89
CA ILE A 231 -27.90 2.16 -17.99
C ILE A 231 -27.12 2.54 -19.26
N CYS A 232 -26.51 1.56 -19.92
CA CYS A 232 -25.94 1.75 -21.25
C CYS A 232 -27.05 1.99 -22.31
N GLU A 233 -27.21 3.22 -22.82
CA GLU A 233 -28.22 3.55 -23.85
C GLU A 233 -27.98 2.95 -25.25
N ILE A 234 -26.79 2.37 -25.48
CA ILE A 234 -26.42 1.72 -26.75
C ILE A 234 -26.70 0.21 -26.68
N CYS A 235 -26.76 -0.33 -25.46
CA CYS A 235 -26.97 -1.73 -25.17
C CYS A 235 -28.46 -1.90 -24.82
N GLU A 236 -29.32 -2.34 -25.73
CA GLU A 236 -30.70 -2.74 -25.36
C GLU A 236 -30.73 -4.03 -24.49
N ALA A 237 -29.58 -4.48 -24.00
CA ALA A 237 -29.43 -5.53 -23.01
C ALA A 237 -29.13 -4.90 -21.64
N ASN A 238 -29.92 -5.31 -20.66
CA ASN A 238 -29.87 -5.00 -19.23
C ASN A 238 -28.59 -5.58 -18.57
N GLU A 239 -27.41 -5.23 -19.08
CA GLU A 239 -26.13 -5.83 -18.70
C GLU A 239 -25.05 -4.76 -18.49
N ASP A 240 -25.29 -3.87 -17.53
CA ASP A 240 -24.26 -2.96 -17.01
C ASP A 240 -23.09 -3.72 -16.32
N LEU A 241 -23.17 -5.06 -16.18
CA LEU A 241 -22.24 -5.89 -15.40
C LEU A 241 -21.35 -6.88 -16.17
N LEU A 242 -21.52 -7.08 -17.48
CA LEU A 242 -20.48 -7.75 -18.29
C LEU A 242 -19.19 -6.90 -18.38
N LEU A 243 -19.32 -5.60 -18.10
CA LEU A 243 -18.25 -4.61 -18.19
C LEU A 243 -17.29 -4.65 -16.98
N LEU A 244 -17.78 -5.02 -15.79
CA LEU A 244 -16.94 -5.29 -14.62
C LEU A 244 -16.14 -6.57 -14.81
N HIS A 245 -16.71 -7.60 -15.45
CA HIS A 245 -16.02 -8.88 -15.61
C HIS A 245 -14.89 -8.84 -16.65
N ASN A 246 -14.99 -7.95 -17.65
CA ASN A 246 -14.14 -7.94 -18.85
C ASN A 246 -13.20 -6.72 -18.98
N GLY A 247 -13.11 -5.86 -17.96
CA GLY A 247 -12.28 -4.63 -18.02
C GLY A 247 -12.78 -3.58 -19.03
N GLN A 248 -14.02 -3.71 -19.51
CA GLN A 248 -14.62 -2.78 -20.48
C GLN A 248 -15.30 -1.59 -19.79
N LEU A 249 -15.64 -1.71 -18.50
CA LEU A 249 -16.16 -0.60 -17.71
C LEU A 249 -15.14 0.55 -17.64
N GLU A 250 -13.85 0.25 -17.55
CA GLU A 250 -12.79 1.27 -17.54
C GLU A 250 -12.79 2.12 -18.82
N LYS A 251 -13.02 1.50 -19.99
CA LYS A 251 -13.09 2.23 -21.27
C LYS A 251 -14.33 3.12 -21.35
N GLN A 252 -15.47 2.65 -20.86
CA GLN A 252 -16.72 3.41 -20.87
C GLN A 252 -16.75 4.50 -19.80
N VAL A 253 -16.28 4.21 -18.59
CA VAL A 253 -16.10 5.18 -17.50
C VAL A 253 -15.06 6.22 -17.88
N ARG A 254 -13.97 5.87 -18.59
CA ARG A 254 -13.02 6.88 -19.12
C ARG A 254 -13.64 7.75 -20.22
N GLY A 255 -14.48 7.17 -21.09
CA GLY A 255 -15.23 7.92 -22.10
C GLY A 255 -16.21 8.91 -21.46
N PHE A 256 -16.95 8.46 -20.45
CA PHE A 256 -17.88 9.29 -19.68
C PHE A 256 -17.15 10.33 -18.83
N LEU A 257 -16.08 9.96 -18.12
CA LEU A 257 -15.22 10.89 -17.38
C LEU A 257 -14.66 11.95 -18.31
N LYS A 258 -14.17 11.58 -19.50
CA LYS A 258 -13.71 12.56 -20.48
C LYS A 258 -14.81 13.54 -20.88
N HIS A 259 -16.03 13.05 -21.12
CA HIS A 259 -17.16 13.90 -21.45
C HIS A 259 -17.63 14.78 -20.27
N ALA A 260 -17.64 14.24 -19.05
CA ALA A 260 -18.00 14.97 -17.85
C ALA A 260 -16.96 16.03 -17.49
N VAL A 261 -15.67 15.72 -17.60
CA VAL A 261 -14.56 16.67 -17.43
C VAL A 261 -14.65 17.75 -18.52
N ASP A 262 -14.86 17.38 -19.78
CA ASP A 262 -15.03 18.33 -20.87
C ASP A 262 -16.24 19.26 -20.65
N HIS A 263 -17.36 18.72 -20.16
CA HIS A 263 -18.51 19.52 -19.76
C HIS A 263 -18.19 20.47 -18.61
N VAL A 264 -17.52 20.01 -17.54
CA VAL A 264 -17.16 20.88 -16.41
C VAL A 264 -16.25 22.02 -16.85
N MET A 265 -15.31 21.77 -17.77
CA MET A 265 -14.38 22.79 -18.27
C MET A 265 -15.04 23.81 -19.21
N HIS A 266 -16.05 23.40 -19.99
CA HIS A 266 -16.69 24.25 -21.00
C HIS A 266 -18.07 24.80 -20.60
N CYS A 267 -18.67 24.31 -19.52
CA CYS A 267 -19.93 24.81 -18.98
C CYS A 267 -19.68 25.95 -17.98
N SER A 268 -20.24 27.12 -18.25
CA SER A 268 -20.06 28.33 -17.42
C SER A 268 -20.55 28.18 -15.98
N LEU A 269 -21.52 27.30 -15.72
CA LEU A 269 -22.06 27.04 -14.39
C LEU A 269 -21.22 26.05 -13.59
N CYS A 270 -20.70 25.01 -14.24
CA CYS A 270 -19.90 23.98 -13.59
C CYS A 270 -18.47 24.44 -13.35
N ARG A 271 -17.90 25.24 -14.27
CA ARG A 271 -16.54 25.78 -14.12
C ARG A 271 -16.41 26.64 -12.86
N GLN A 272 -17.47 27.34 -12.46
CA GLN A 272 -17.48 28.20 -11.28
C GLN A 272 -17.53 27.43 -9.95
N LYS A 273 -17.74 26.11 -9.97
CA LYS A 273 -17.80 25.26 -8.77
C LYS A 273 -16.46 24.60 -8.41
N GLY A 274 -15.38 24.95 -9.10
CA GLY A 274 -14.04 24.51 -8.73
C GLY A 274 -13.53 25.26 -7.49
N PHE A 275 -12.43 24.77 -6.94
CA PHE A 275 -11.81 25.32 -5.74
C PHE A 275 -10.55 26.08 -6.13
N ILE A 276 -10.08 26.99 -5.27
CA ILE A 276 -8.76 27.60 -5.38
C ILE A 276 -7.92 27.01 -4.26
N CYS A 277 -6.68 26.65 -4.56
CA CYS A 277 -5.78 26.13 -3.53
C CYS A 277 -5.46 27.23 -2.52
N GLU A 278 -5.94 27.06 -1.29
CA GLU A 278 -5.76 28.02 -0.19
C GLU A 278 -4.31 28.10 0.34
N ILE A 279 -3.45 27.17 -0.09
CA ILE A 279 -2.05 27.07 0.38
C ILE A 279 -1.09 27.78 -0.58
N CYS A 280 -1.29 27.63 -1.89
CA CYS A 280 -0.33 28.14 -2.88
C CYS A 280 -0.77 29.43 -3.60
N GLU A 281 -1.97 29.95 -3.30
CA GLU A 281 -2.56 31.18 -3.87
C GLU A 281 -2.53 31.25 -5.41
N ALA A 282 -2.31 30.12 -6.09
CA ALA A 282 -2.36 30.04 -7.53
C ALA A 282 -3.81 30.31 -7.97
N ASN A 283 -3.99 31.29 -8.87
CA ASN A 283 -5.31 31.68 -9.39
C ASN A 283 -5.87 30.66 -10.41
N GLU A 284 -5.42 29.41 -10.31
CA GLU A 284 -5.84 28.27 -11.11
C GLU A 284 -6.94 27.53 -10.35
N VAL A 285 -8.07 27.32 -11.03
CA VAL A 285 -9.22 26.62 -10.47
C VAL A 285 -8.97 25.12 -10.55
N ILE A 286 -9.01 24.43 -9.41
CA ILE A 286 -8.76 23.00 -9.26
C ILE A 286 -10.07 22.24 -9.01
N TYR A 287 -10.13 20.98 -9.44
CA TYR A 287 -11.30 20.12 -9.26
C TYR A 287 -10.97 18.78 -8.57
N PRO A 288 -11.86 18.22 -7.74
CA PRO A 288 -11.59 16.97 -7.00
C PRO A 288 -11.35 15.72 -7.86
N PHE A 289 -11.68 15.77 -9.16
CA PHE A 289 -11.41 14.68 -10.10
C PHE A 289 -9.99 14.74 -10.69
N GLU A 290 -9.23 15.81 -10.44
CA GLU A 290 -7.84 15.99 -10.89
C GLU A 290 -6.87 15.36 -9.87
N THR A 291 -6.99 14.05 -9.67
CA THR A 291 -6.30 13.28 -8.62
C THR A 291 -4.78 13.23 -8.77
N GLU A 292 -4.23 13.61 -9.92
CA GLU A 292 -2.79 13.74 -10.15
C GLU A 292 -2.20 15.07 -9.62
N ARG A 293 -3.04 16.10 -9.48
CA ARG A 293 -2.62 17.47 -9.11
C ARG A 293 -3.23 17.94 -7.78
N THR A 294 -4.23 17.23 -7.27
CA THR A 294 -4.99 17.64 -6.08
C THR A 294 -5.15 16.47 -5.12
N TYR A 295 -5.06 16.76 -3.83
CA TYR A 295 -5.38 15.84 -2.76
C TYR A 295 -6.53 16.44 -1.95
N ARG A 296 -7.59 15.67 -1.72
CA ARG A 296 -8.74 16.12 -0.95
C ARG A 296 -8.41 15.95 0.53
N CYS A 297 -8.38 17.08 1.25
CA CYS A 297 -8.32 17.12 2.71
C CYS A 297 -9.48 16.32 3.32
#